data_AF-J9HIE5-F1
#
_entry.id   AF-J9HIE5-F1
#
_cell.length_a   1.000
_cell.length_b   1.000
_cell.length_c   1.000
_cell.angle_alpha   90.00
_cell.angle_beta   90.00
_cell.angle_gamma   90.00
#
_symmetry.space_group_name_H-M   'P 1'
#
loop_
_entity.id
_entity.type
_entity.pdbx_description
1 polymer ?
#
loop_
_entity_poly.entity_id
_entity_poly.type
_entity_poly.pdbx_seq_one_letter_code
_entity_poly.pdbx_strand_id
1 'polypeptide(L)'
;MLHKSARPGYKRVVKNTALVLIAAEAVAFGVSYAGWYRLNTNREFRHYVKENYPTVLESYYQVGEFLGGDSSVRNIDEQIWAQERAAKGVGVGGTKP
;
A
#
# COMPACT_ATOMS: atom_id res chain seq x y z
N MET A 1 3.41 25.59 56.36
CA MET A 1 4.08 25.96 55.10
C MET A 1 3.45 25.14 53.98
N LEU A 2 2.84 25.79 52.98
CA LEU A 2 2.17 25.11 51.86
C LEU A 2 3.19 24.75 50.78
N HIS A 3 3.45 23.45 50.61
CA HIS A 3 4.38 22.94 49.60
C HIS A 3 3.77 23.13 48.20
N LYS A 4 4.27 24.11 47.45
CA LYS A 4 3.85 24.40 46.08
C LYS A 4 4.44 23.33 45.16
N SER A 5 3.72 22.23 44.99
CA SER A 5 4.03 21.22 43.97
C SER A 5 4.07 21.87 42.59
N ALA A 6 5.23 21.86 41.95
CA ALA A 6 5.40 22.39 40.60
C ALA A 6 4.39 21.71 39.67
N ARG A 7 3.50 22.51 39.05
CA ARG A 7 2.51 22.01 38.09
C ARG A 7 3.23 21.18 37.02
N PRO A 8 2.74 19.97 36.68
CA PRO A 8 3.52 19.00 35.96
C PRO A 8 3.49 19.29 34.45
N GLY A 9 4.18 20.34 34.01
CA GLY A 9 4.29 20.69 32.58
C GLY A 9 4.71 19.50 31.72
N TYR A 10 5.61 18.66 32.25
CA TYR A 10 6.03 17.40 31.63
C TYR A 10 4.87 16.42 31.35
N LYS A 11 3.92 16.26 32.29
CA LYS A 11 2.75 15.37 32.08
C LYS A 11 1.85 15.85 30.94
N ARG A 12 1.78 17.18 30.73
CA ARG A 12 1.01 17.77 29.63
C ARG A 12 1.67 17.53 28.27
N VAL A 13 3.00 17.68 28.19
CA VAL A 13 3.77 17.39 26.97
C VAL A 13 3.65 15.91 26.61
N VAL A 14 3.89 15.00 27.56
CA VAL A 14 3.77 13.55 27.34
C VAL A 14 2.37 13.16 26.85
N LYS A 15 1.31 13.71 27.47
CA LYS A 15 -0.08 13.45 27.02
C LYS A 15 -0.30 13.91 25.58
N ASN A 16 0.15 15.11 25.22
CA ASN A 16 -0.03 15.64 23.88
C ASN A 16 0.77 14.85 22.85
N THR A 17 2.02 14.49 23.15
CA THR A 17 2.85 13.66 22.27
C THR A 17 2.21 12.29 22.06
N ALA A 18 1.71 11.66 23.13
CA ALA A 18 1.01 10.37 23.02
C ALA A 18 -0.22 10.46 22.10
N LEU A 19 -1.05 11.50 22.25
CA LEU A 19 -2.21 11.71 21.37
C LEU A 19 -1.81 11.92 19.91
N VAL A 20 -0.76 12.69 19.66
CA VAL A 20 -0.25 12.92 18.30
C VAL A 20 0.27 11.62 17.68
N LEU A 21 1.00 10.80 18.45
CA LEU A 21 1.49 9.51 17.97
C LEU A 21 0.33 8.56 17.65
N ILE A 22 -0.68 8.48 18.51
CA ILE A 22 -1.87 7.65 18.26
C ILE A 22 -2.62 8.13 17.02
N ALA A 23 -2.79 9.45 16.86
CA ALA A 23 -3.46 10.00 15.68
C ALA A 23 -2.66 9.74 14.40
N ALA A 24 -1.34 9.90 14.45
CA ALA A 24 -0.44 9.61 13.33
C ALA A 24 -0.52 8.12 12.94
N GLU A 25 -0.46 7.22 13.93
CA GLU A 25 -0.56 5.79 13.72
C GLU A 25 -1.91 5.40 13.12
N ALA A 26 -3.02 5.98 13.62
CA ALA A 26 -4.35 5.72 13.09
C ALA A 26 -4.48 6.15 11.62
N VAL A 27 -3.89 7.30 11.25
CA VAL A 27 -3.86 7.76 9.85
C VAL A 27 -3.00 6.83 8.99
N ALA A 28 -1.79 6.48 9.46
CA ALA A 28 -0.89 5.58 8.74
C ALA A 28 -1.53 4.20 8.51
N PHE A 29 -2.20 3.67 9.54
CA PHE A 29 -2.95 2.41 9.46
C PHE A 29 -4.12 2.52 8.48
N GLY A 30 -4.89 3.61 8.54
CA GLY A 30 -5.99 3.85 7.61
C GLY A 30 -5.55 3.93 6.15
N VAL A 31 -4.46 4.64 5.86
CA VAL A 31 -3.90 4.74 4.51
C VAL A 31 -3.38 3.38 4.04
N SER A 32 -2.67 2.66 4.89
CA SER A 32 -2.15 1.32 4.59
C SER A 32 -3.29 0.35 4.27
N TYR A 33 -4.35 0.33 5.07
CA TYR A 33 -5.52 -0.52 4.84
C TYR A 33 -6.27 -0.13 3.57
N ALA A 34 -6.46 1.16 3.31
CA ALA A 34 -7.11 1.62 2.08
C ALA A 34 -6.31 1.23 0.81
N GLY A 35 -4.98 1.31 0.88
CA GLY A 35 -4.08 0.83 -0.17
C GLY A 35 -4.21 -0.67 -0.40
N TRP A 36 -4.13 -1.46 0.69
CA TRP A 36 -4.34 -2.91 0.65
C TRP A 36 -5.70 -3.29 0.06
N TYR A 37 -6.77 -2.63 0.51
CA TYR A 37 -8.12 -2.88 0.02
C TYR A 37 -8.23 -2.60 -1.48
N ARG A 38 -7.71 -1.46 -1.96
CA ARG A 38 -7.70 -1.15 -3.41
C ARG A 38 -6.89 -2.15 -4.23
N LEU A 39 -5.73 -2.61 -3.74
CA LEU A 39 -4.93 -3.62 -4.43
C LEU A 39 -5.70 -4.95 -4.58
N ASN A 40 -6.47 -5.35 -3.57
CA ASN A 40 -7.26 -6.57 -3.63
C ASN A 40 -8.51 -6.43 -4.51
N THR A 41 -9.14 -5.26 -4.56
CA THR A 41 -10.42 -5.06 -5.28
C THR A 41 -10.24 -4.67 -6.75
N ASN A 42 -9.16 -3.97 -7.12
CA ASN A 42 -9.04 -3.37 -8.45
C ASN A 42 -7.71 -3.74 -9.14
N ARG A 43 -7.81 -4.50 -10.24
CA ARG A 43 -6.67 -4.91 -11.06
C ARG A 43 -6.02 -3.74 -11.82
N GLU A 44 -6.79 -2.75 -12.29
CA GLU A 44 -6.25 -1.57 -12.96
C GLU A 44 -5.39 -0.74 -12.00
N PHE A 45 -5.79 -0.68 -10.73
CA PHE A 45 -4.96 -0.09 -9.69
C PHE A 45 -3.67 -0.89 -9.47
N ARG A 46 -3.74 -2.23 -9.46
CA ARG A 46 -2.52 -3.07 -9.42
C ARG A 46 -1.61 -2.81 -10.63
N HIS A 47 -2.17 -2.61 -11.82
CA HIS A 47 -1.39 -2.25 -13.01
C HIS A 47 -0.75 -0.86 -12.87
N TYR A 48 -1.47 0.14 -12.38
CA TYR A 48 -0.88 1.45 -12.07
C TYR A 48 0.27 1.34 -11.06
N VAL A 49 0.09 0.57 -9.98
CA VAL A 49 1.12 0.35 -8.97
C VAL A 49 2.30 -0.41 -9.55
N LYS A 50 2.08 -1.37 -10.46
CA LYS A 50 3.16 -2.04 -11.20
C LYS A 50 4.05 -1.04 -11.95
N GLU A 51 3.44 -0.08 -12.63
CA GLU A 51 4.16 0.91 -13.46
C GLU A 51 4.88 1.96 -12.63
N ASN A 52 4.29 2.40 -11.51
CA ASN A 52 4.80 3.53 -10.72
C ASN A 52 5.57 3.12 -9.46
N TYR A 53 5.18 1.99 -8.86
CA TYR A 53 5.67 1.51 -7.56
C TYR A 53 5.86 -0.03 -7.56
N PRO A 54 6.71 -0.58 -8.44
CA PRO A 54 6.85 -2.03 -8.62
C PRO A 54 7.25 -2.77 -7.34
N THR A 55 8.07 -2.16 -6.48
CA THR A 55 8.45 -2.72 -5.17
C THR A 55 7.27 -2.84 -4.21
N VAL A 56 6.30 -1.92 -4.27
CA VAL A 56 5.08 -2.00 -3.44
C VAL A 56 4.23 -3.17 -3.89
N LEU A 57 4.02 -3.32 -5.19
CA LEU A 57 3.28 -4.46 -5.73
C LEU A 57 3.94 -5.80 -5.40
N GLU A 58 5.27 -5.86 -5.48
CA GLU A 58 6.03 -7.05 -5.12
C GLU A 58 5.86 -7.41 -3.64
N SER A 59 5.95 -6.41 -2.74
CA SER A 59 5.69 -6.63 -1.32
C SER A 59 4.26 -7.11 -1.06
N TYR A 60 3.27 -6.61 -1.82
CA TYR A 60 1.89 -7.05 -1.73
C TYR A 60 1.75 -8.55 -2.06
N TYR A 61 2.39 -9.02 -3.12
CA TYR A 61 2.40 -10.45 -3.46
C TYR A 61 3.13 -11.28 -2.42
N GLN A 62 4.32 -10.86 -1.98
CA GLN A 62 5.09 -11.58 -0.96
C GLN A 62 4.31 -11.73 0.35
N VAL A 63 3.58 -10.69 0.77
CA VAL A 63 2.71 -10.75 1.96
C VAL A 63 1.56 -11.74 1.74
N GLY A 64 0.91 -11.73 0.57
CA GLY A 64 -0.14 -12.69 0.24
C GLY A 64 0.36 -14.14 0.24
N GLU A 65 1.54 -14.38 -0.35
CA GLU A 65 2.20 -15.68 -0.39
C GLU A 65 2.63 -16.14 1.01
N PHE A 66 3.14 -15.22 1.83
CA PHE A 66 3.56 -15.52 3.20
C PHE A 66 2.37 -15.86 4.11
N LEU A 67 1.25 -15.14 3.99
CA LEU A 67 0.08 -15.33 4.86
C LEU A 67 -0.85 -16.45 4.39
N GLY A 68 -1.03 -16.58 3.06
CA GLY A 68 -2.01 -17.47 2.45
C GLY A 68 -1.40 -18.66 1.70
N GLY A 69 -0.09 -18.68 1.49
CA GLY A 69 0.59 -19.72 0.68
C GLY A 69 0.21 -19.71 -0.80
N ASP A 70 -0.56 -18.71 -1.25
CA ASP A 70 -1.14 -18.66 -2.58
C ASP A 70 -0.47 -17.58 -3.44
N SER A 71 0.05 -18.01 -4.59
CA SER A 71 0.66 -17.16 -5.62
C SER A 71 -0.27 -16.93 -6.82
N SER A 72 -1.53 -17.39 -6.74
CA SER A 72 -2.51 -17.31 -7.83
C SER A 72 -2.71 -15.88 -8.35
N VAL A 73 -2.79 -14.89 -7.45
CA VAL A 73 -3.01 -13.49 -7.81
C VAL A 73 -1.87 -12.95 -8.68
N ARG A 74 -0.62 -13.23 -8.29
CA ARG A 74 0.57 -12.85 -9.08
C ARG A 74 0.53 -13.50 -10.46
N ASN A 75 0.31 -14.81 -10.49
CA ASN A 75 0.30 -15.58 -11.74
C ASN A 75 -0.78 -15.10 -12.71
N ILE A 76 -1.99 -14.80 -12.21
CA ILE A 76 -3.09 -14.28 -13.01
C ILE A 76 -2.75 -12.90 -13.59
N ASP A 77 -2.24 -11.98 -12.76
CA ASP A 77 -1.90 -10.64 -13.21
C ASP A 77 -0.76 -10.69 -14.24
N GLU A 78 0.27 -11.51 -14.03
CA GLU A 78 1.36 -11.70 -14.99
C GLU A 78 0.88 -12.24 -16.34
N GLN A 79 -0.01 -13.22 -16.33
CA GLN A 79 -0.61 -13.78 -17.55
C GLN A 79 -1.41 -12.72 -18.31
N ILE A 80 -2.27 -11.96 -17.62
CA ILE A 80 -3.06 -10.89 -18.23
C ILE A 80 -2.13 -9.84 -18.86
N TRP A 81 -1.12 -9.38 -18.13
CA TRP A 81 -0.21 -8.36 -18.64
C TRP A 81 0.73 -8.89 -19.73
N ALA A 82 1.04 -10.18 -19.75
CA ALA A 82 1.74 -10.81 -20.86
C ALA A 82 0.86 -10.83 -22.12
N GLN A 83 -0.42 -11.18 -21.98
CA GLN A 83 -1.39 -11.16 -23.09
C GLN A 83 -1.60 -9.74 -23.63
N GLU A 84 -1.72 -8.74 -22.76
CA GLU A 84 -1.85 -7.34 -23.18
C GLU A 84 -0.61 -6.83 -23.92
N ARG A 85 0.60 -7.22 -23.49
CA ARG A 85 1.84 -6.91 -24.21
C ARG A 85 1.89 -7.59 -25.57
N ALA A 86 1.48 -8.85 -25.66
CA ALA A 86 1.41 -9.57 -26.93
C ALA A 86 0.39 -8.91 -27.88
N ALA A 87 -0.80 -8.56 -27.38
CA ALA A 87 -1.83 -7.87 -28.16
C ALA A 87 -1.36 -6.48 -28.64
N LYS A 88 -0.69 -5.71 -27.77
CA LYS A 88 -0.10 -4.41 -28.14
C LYS A 88 1.05 -4.56 -29.14
N GLY A 89 1.86 -5.63 -29.03
CA GLY A 89 2.95 -5.92 -29.97
C GLY A 89 2.48 -6.36 -31.35
N VAL A 90 1.36 -7.08 -31.43
CA VAL A 90 0.74 -7.51 -32.71
C VAL A 90 0.06 -6.33 -33.44
N GLY A 91 -0.38 -5.29 -32.71
CA GLY A 91 -1.01 -4.10 -33.30
C GLY A 91 -0.06 -3.09 -33.97
N VAL A 92 1.26 -3.20 -33.79
CA VAL A 92 2.24 -2.21 -34.31
C VAL A 92 2.92 -2.67 -35.62
N GLY A 93 2.64 -3.90 -36.08
CA GLY A 93 3.17 -4.44 -37.35
C GLY A 93 2.26 -4.27 -38.57
N GLY A 94 1.07 -3.67 -38.42
CA GLY A 94 0.06 -3.57 -39.48
C GLY A 94 -0.09 -2.16 -40.03
N THR A 95 0.32 -1.99 -41.28
CA THR A 95 -0.10 -0.94 -42.23
C THR A 95 0.25 0.51 -41.87
N LYS A 96 1.37 1.01 -42.42
CA LYS A 96 1.39 2.35 -43.00
C LYS A 96 1.09 2.21 -44.50
N PRO A 97 0.15 3.00 -45.08
CA PRO A 97 -0.01 3.12 -46.52
C PRO A 97 1.21 3.79 -47.17
#